data_AF-A0A1S3F2I6-F1
#
_entry.id   AF-A0A1S3F2I6-F1
#
_cell.length_a   1.000
_cell.length_b   1.000
_cell.length_c   1.000
_cell.angle_alpha   90.00
_cell.angle_beta   90.00
_cell.angle_gamma   90.00
#
_symmetry.space_group_name_H-M   'P 1'
#
loop_
_entity.id
_entity.type
_entity.pdbx_description
1 polymer ?
#
loop_
_entity_poly.entity_id
_entity_poly.type
_entity_poly.pdbx_seq_one_letter_code
_entity_poly.pdbx_strand_id
1 'polypeptide(L)'
;MPSMFPRLRSLLPAYGFQCPVDLAVPQCLRPLFGGLRVYCRTLHRRKDGRTMASRASELPPGRNVTAGIIIVGDEILKGHTQDTNTYFLCRTLRSLGVKVCRVSIVPDEVATIAAEITSFSSRFTHVLTAGGIGPTHDDVTFEAVAQAFGEELKPHPELQAAIKALGGEGWEKLSLVPSSACLHYGTDPQTGHPFRFPLVSVRNVYLFPGIPELLRRVLGGLKHLFQNTAVQFHSKELYVAAAESSIAPILAEAQAHFGRRLCLGSYPDWGSNYYQVKLTLDSEEEEPLEECLAYLTAHLPKGSLVPYMPNAVEQASVAVYKLAESGSKCLTDH
;
A
#
# COMPACT_ATOMS: atom_id res chain seq x y z
N MET A 1 -55.98 -26.51 -4.43
CA MET A 1 -56.12 -25.30 -3.60
C MET A 1 -54.82 -24.51 -3.67
N PRO A 2 -54.87 -23.26 -4.14
CA PRO A 2 -53.72 -22.39 -4.31
C PRO A 2 -53.50 -21.50 -3.07
N SER A 3 -52.24 -21.23 -2.71
CA SER A 3 -51.86 -20.18 -1.75
C SER A 3 -50.36 -19.92 -1.86
N MET A 4 -49.81 -18.72 -1.78
CA MET A 4 -50.30 -17.35 -1.75
C MET A 4 -49.02 -16.50 -1.70
N PHE A 5 -48.66 -15.76 -2.75
CA PHE A 5 -47.68 -14.68 -2.66
C PHE A 5 -47.89 -13.70 -3.81
N PRO A 6 -48.55 -12.54 -3.58
CA PRO A 6 -48.50 -11.44 -4.51
C PRO A 6 -47.22 -10.62 -4.28
N ARG A 7 -46.51 -10.39 -5.39
CA ARG A 7 -45.45 -9.39 -5.52
C ARG A 7 -46.07 -7.99 -5.40
N LEU A 8 -45.57 -7.17 -4.48
CA LEU A 8 -45.81 -5.72 -4.52
C LEU A 8 -44.69 -5.06 -5.34
N ARG A 9 -45.12 -4.24 -6.32
CA ARG A 9 -44.29 -3.34 -7.13
C ARG A 9 -44.02 -2.03 -6.39
N SER A 10 -42.90 -1.42 -6.79
CA SER A 10 -42.65 0.02 -6.99
C SER A 10 -42.73 0.96 -5.79
N LEU A 11 -41.58 1.58 -5.46
CA LEU A 11 -41.43 3.01 -5.13
C LEU A 11 -39.95 3.39 -5.29
N LEU A 12 -39.55 3.77 -6.51
CA LEU A 12 -38.32 4.52 -6.79
C LEU A 12 -38.74 5.72 -7.66
N PRO A 13 -38.51 6.98 -7.23
CA PRO A 13 -38.71 8.12 -8.09
C PRO A 13 -37.53 8.23 -9.06
N ALA A 14 -37.84 8.11 -10.34
CA ALA A 14 -36.99 8.59 -11.42
C ALA A 14 -36.98 10.12 -11.39
N TYR A 15 -35.78 10.72 -11.35
CA TYR A 15 -35.58 12.11 -11.72
C TYR A 15 -34.44 12.16 -12.75
N GLY A 16 -34.83 12.32 -14.01
CA GLY A 16 -33.99 12.92 -15.02
C GLY A 16 -34.35 14.39 -15.15
N PHE A 17 -33.34 15.24 -15.31
CA PHE A 17 -33.43 16.57 -15.92
C PHE A 17 -32.04 16.84 -16.53
N GLN A 18 -31.88 16.69 -17.86
CA GLN A 18 -32.00 17.75 -18.87
C GLN A 18 -31.07 18.95 -18.62
N CYS A 19 -29.98 18.95 -19.39
CA CYS A 19 -29.16 20.13 -19.69
C CYS A 19 -29.99 21.25 -20.30
N PRO A 20 -29.68 22.50 -19.95
CA PRO A 20 -29.72 23.61 -20.89
C PRO A 20 -28.29 24.01 -21.26
N VAL A 21 -28.12 24.13 -22.58
CA VAL A 21 -27.06 24.82 -23.30
C VAL A 21 -27.11 26.33 -23.06
N ASP A 22 -25.98 26.97 -23.39
CA ASP A 22 -25.72 28.41 -23.56
C ASP A 22 -25.40 29.25 -22.32
N LEU A 23 -24.13 29.69 -22.22
CA LEU A 23 -23.76 31.08 -22.47
C LEU A 23 -22.23 31.31 -22.40
N ALA A 24 -21.69 31.69 -23.57
CA ALA A 24 -20.69 32.73 -23.81
C ALA A 24 -19.31 32.70 -23.09
N VAL A 25 -18.30 32.32 -23.88
CA VAL A 25 -16.90 32.77 -23.77
C VAL A 25 -16.79 34.20 -24.33
N PRO A 26 -15.92 35.05 -23.76
CA PRO A 26 -15.13 35.94 -24.62
C PRO A 26 -13.63 35.85 -24.34
N GLN A 27 -12.88 35.51 -25.40
CA GLN A 27 -11.48 35.88 -25.56
C GLN A 27 -11.40 37.37 -25.89
N CYS A 28 -10.42 38.11 -25.36
CA CYS A 28 -9.53 38.95 -26.17
C CYS A 28 -8.48 39.77 -25.39
N LEU A 29 -7.28 39.82 -26.00
CA LEU A 29 -6.33 40.94 -26.08
C LEU A 29 -5.29 41.20 -24.96
N ARG A 30 -4.04 40.83 -25.27
CA ARG A 30 -2.79 41.56 -24.99
C ARG A 30 -2.47 42.48 -26.19
N PRO A 31 -1.37 43.27 -26.21
CA PRO A 31 -0.73 44.11 -25.18
C PRO A 31 -0.42 45.54 -25.69
N LEU A 32 -0.05 46.50 -24.83
CA LEU A 32 0.63 47.74 -25.27
C LEU A 32 1.75 48.17 -24.31
N PHE A 33 2.83 48.63 -24.95
CA PHE A 33 4.18 48.92 -24.47
C PHE A 33 4.36 50.32 -23.84
N GLY A 34 5.44 50.45 -23.06
CA GLY A 34 6.23 51.68 -22.88
C GLY A 34 5.94 52.43 -21.57
N GLY A 35 6.90 52.80 -20.71
CA GLY A 35 8.35 52.86 -20.79
C GLY A 35 8.83 54.22 -20.24
N LEU A 36 9.74 54.23 -19.24
CA LEU A 36 10.74 55.27 -18.94
C LEU A 36 11.58 54.78 -17.72
N ARG A 37 12.83 54.29 -17.88
CA ARG A 37 14.13 55.03 -17.77
C ARG A 37 14.16 56.01 -16.57
N VAL A 38 15.09 55.91 -15.61
CA VAL A 38 16.50 56.35 -15.74
C VAL A 38 17.37 55.85 -14.56
N TYR A 39 18.56 55.32 -14.92
CA TYR A 39 19.89 55.28 -14.25
C TYR A 39 20.07 55.03 -12.73
N CYS A 40 20.81 53.98 -12.38
CA CYS A 40 22.18 54.14 -11.86
C CYS A 40 23.06 52.90 -12.10
N ARG A 41 24.34 53.16 -12.38
CA ARG A 41 25.36 52.23 -12.88
C ARG A 41 26.03 51.45 -11.75
N THR A 42 26.15 50.14 -11.97
CA THR A 42 27.29 49.24 -11.66
C THR A 42 27.94 49.29 -10.28
N LEU A 43 27.71 48.22 -9.50
CA LEU A 43 28.76 47.46 -8.83
C LEU A 43 28.49 45.96 -9.01
N HIS A 44 29.44 45.26 -9.63
CA HIS A 44 29.45 43.82 -9.82
C HIS A 44 29.63 43.10 -8.47
N ARG A 45 28.68 42.25 -8.08
CA ARG A 45 28.98 40.99 -7.40
C ARG A 45 27.84 40.00 -7.59
N ARG A 46 28.10 38.97 -8.39
CA ARG A 46 27.22 37.82 -8.61
C ARG A 46 26.83 37.17 -7.28
N LYS A 47 25.54 36.97 -7.06
CA LYS A 47 24.99 35.82 -6.33
C LYS A 47 23.61 35.54 -6.91
N ASP A 48 23.55 34.49 -7.73
CA ASP A 48 22.31 33.93 -8.27
C ASP A 48 21.41 33.47 -7.12
N GLY A 49 20.33 34.21 -6.86
CA GLY A 49 19.25 33.79 -5.99
C GLY A 49 18.29 32.92 -6.78
N ARG A 50 18.52 31.60 -6.80
CA ARG A 50 17.51 30.62 -7.22
C ARG A 50 16.58 30.34 -6.06
N THR A 51 15.29 30.49 -6.36
CA THR A 51 14.11 30.06 -5.62
C THR A 51 14.32 28.67 -5.00
N MET A 52 14.23 28.58 -3.67
CA MET A 52 14.22 27.31 -2.92
C MET A 52 12.87 26.61 -3.15
N ALA A 53 12.78 25.82 -4.23
CA ALA A 53 11.81 24.74 -4.29
C ALA A 53 12.20 23.69 -3.24
N SER A 54 11.21 23.24 -2.45
CA SER A 54 11.34 22.18 -1.46
C SER A 54 11.95 20.94 -2.12
N ARG A 55 13.20 20.65 -1.76
CA ARG A 55 13.78 19.34 -2.04
C ARG A 55 13.02 18.33 -1.17
N ALA A 56 12.11 17.57 -1.77
CA ALA A 56 11.82 16.23 -1.32
C ALA A 56 13.17 15.54 -1.09
N SER A 57 13.43 15.09 0.14
CA SER A 57 14.70 14.49 0.49
C SER A 57 14.83 13.17 -0.26
N GLU A 58 15.50 13.19 -1.41
CA GLU A 58 15.96 11.97 -2.06
C GLU A 58 16.85 11.22 -1.08
N LEU A 59 16.40 10.04 -0.67
CA LEU A 59 17.14 9.15 0.22
C LEU A 59 18.46 8.75 -0.47
N PRO A 60 19.60 8.78 0.23
CA PRO A 60 20.87 8.41 -0.36
C PRO A 60 20.82 6.95 -0.87
N PRO A 61 21.40 6.66 -2.05
CA PRO A 61 21.42 5.32 -2.60
C PRO A 61 22.16 4.35 -1.66
N GLY A 62 21.52 3.21 -1.35
CA GLY A 62 22.11 2.14 -0.52
C GLY A 62 21.52 1.95 0.87
N ARG A 63 20.46 2.69 1.26
CA ARG A 63 19.77 2.45 2.54
C ARG A 63 18.61 1.49 2.35
N ASN A 64 18.64 0.33 3.00
CA ASN A 64 17.48 -0.57 3.10
C ASN A 64 16.30 0.20 3.67
N VAL A 65 15.28 0.47 2.84
CA VAL A 65 14.05 1.13 3.27
C VAL A 65 13.23 0.11 4.06
N THR A 66 12.98 0.43 5.32
CA THR A 66 12.27 -0.45 6.25
C THR A 66 10.94 0.15 6.66
N ALA A 67 9.98 -0.71 7.00
CA ALA A 67 8.70 -0.31 7.54
C ALA A 67 8.36 -1.04 8.84
N GLY A 68 7.73 -0.32 9.75
CA GLY A 68 6.96 -0.88 10.87
C GLY A 68 5.47 -0.61 10.67
N ILE A 69 4.63 -1.58 11.00
CA ILE A 69 3.17 -1.45 10.90
C ILE A 69 2.58 -1.53 12.31
N ILE A 70 1.67 -0.61 12.64
CA ILE A 70 0.90 -0.60 13.89
C ILE A 70 -0.58 -0.68 13.53
N ILE A 71 -1.21 -1.81 13.83
CA ILE A 71 -2.66 -1.96 13.73
C ILE A 71 -3.26 -1.51 15.06
N VAL A 72 -4.17 -0.55 14.99
CA VAL A 72 -4.87 0.01 16.16
C VAL A 72 -6.31 -0.46 16.09
N GLY A 73 -6.75 -1.22 17.08
CA GLY A 73 -8.11 -1.75 17.11
C GLY A 73 -8.30 -2.86 18.12
N ASP A 74 -9.12 -2.58 19.12
CA ASP A 74 -9.57 -3.53 20.15
C ASP A 74 -10.26 -4.77 19.56
N GLU A 75 -10.99 -4.62 18.45
CA GLU A 75 -11.71 -5.70 17.78
C GLU A 75 -10.78 -6.75 17.18
N ILE A 76 -9.55 -6.35 16.81
CA ILE A 76 -8.51 -7.25 16.33
C ILE A 76 -7.95 -8.04 17.52
N LEU A 77 -7.67 -7.36 18.64
CA LEU A 77 -7.17 -8.01 19.87
C LEU A 77 -8.21 -8.96 20.48
N LYS A 78 -9.49 -8.63 20.39
CA LYS A 78 -10.61 -9.49 20.83
C LYS A 78 -10.89 -10.65 19.87
N GLY A 79 -10.25 -10.68 18.70
CA GLY A 79 -10.46 -11.69 17.66
C GLY A 79 -11.84 -11.64 16.99
N HIS A 80 -12.57 -10.53 17.14
CA HIS A 80 -13.86 -10.34 16.49
C HIS A 80 -13.71 -10.07 14.98
N THR A 81 -12.61 -9.43 14.61
CA THR A 81 -12.29 -9.10 13.22
C THR A 81 -10.95 -9.74 12.86
N GLN A 82 -10.90 -10.46 11.75
CA GLN A 82 -9.64 -10.95 11.21
C GLN A 82 -8.86 -9.80 10.57
N ASP A 83 -7.62 -9.59 11.00
CA ASP A 83 -6.74 -8.60 10.39
C ASP A 83 -6.36 -9.01 8.95
N THR A 84 -6.87 -8.24 7.98
CA THR A 84 -6.50 -8.36 6.56
C THR A 84 -5.64 -7.19 6.08
N ASN A 85 -5.48 -6.15 6.91
CA ASN A 85 -4.70 -4.96 6.59
C ASN A 85 -3.22 -5.29 6.62
N THR A 86 -2.74 -6.00 7.65
CA THR A 86 -1.34 -6.43 7.72
C THR A 86 -0.91 -7.22 6.50
N TYR A 87 -1.72 -8.20 6.08
CA TYR A 87 -1.42 -9.01 4.88
C TYR A 87 -1.26 -8.12 3.64
N PHE A 88 -2.22 -7.22 3.41
CA PHE A 88 -2.19 -6.31 2.26
C PHE A 88 -1.00 -5.35 2.31
N LEU A 89 -0.74 -4.73 3.47
CA LEU A 89 0.37 -3.80 3.66
C LEU A 89 1.71 -4.48 3.44
N CYS A 90 1.95 -5.66 4.04
CA CYS A 90 3.17 -6.43 3.87
C CYS A 90 3.44 -6.78 2.40
N ARG A 91 2.43 -7.27 1.67
CA ARG A 91 2.56 -7.58 0.24
C ARG A 91 2.82 -6.33 -0.60
N THR A 92 2.09 -5.26 -0.33
CA THR A 92 2.21 -4.02 -1.11
C THR A 92 3.56 -3.37 -0.88
N LEU A 93 3.99 -3.17 0.37
CA LEU A 93 5.29 -2.59 0.70
C LEU A 93 6.45 -3.44 0.13
N ARG A 94 6.36 -4.77 0.20
CA ARG A 94 7.33 -5.65 -0.46
C ARG A 94 7.39 -5.39 -1.96
N SER A 95 6.26 -5.28 -2.66
CA SER A 95 6.25 -4.94 -4.09
C SER A 95 6.84 -3.55 -4.41
N LEU A 96 6.92 -2.66 -3.43
CA LEU A 96 7.50 -1.33 -3.54
C LEU A 96 8.99 -1.29 -3.15
N GLY A 97 9.63 -2.42 -2.88
CA GLY A 97 11.04 -2.47 -2.45
C GLY A 97 11.25 -2.08 -0.98
N VAL A 98 10.20 -2.15 -0.16
CA VAL A 98 10.25 -1.84 1.28
C VAL A 98 10.15 -3.10 2.12
N LYS A 99 11.12 -3.30 3.02
CA LYS A 99 11.14 -4.42 3.95
C LYS A 99 10.31 -4.12 5.18
N VAL A 100 9.19 -4.80 5.37
CA VAL A 100 8.47 -4.76 6.65
C VAL A 100 9.26 -5.54 7.69
N CYS A 101 9.65 -4.89 8.78
CA CYS A 101 10.49 -5.47 9.83
C CYS A 101 9.72 -5.88 11.08
N ARG A 102 8.60 -5.23 11.36
CA ARG A 102 7.76 -5.53 12.53
C ARG A 102 6.33 -5.08 12.28
N VAL A 103 5.41 -5.89 12.79
CA VAL A 103 3.99 -5.53 12.93
C VAL A 103 3.66 -5.56 14.43
N SER A 104 2.88 -4.59 14.89
CA SER A 104 2.33 -4.55 16.24
C SER A 104 0.83 -4.33 16.18
N ILE A 105 0.09 -4.96 17.07
CA ILE A 105 -1.36 -4.77 17.20
C ILE A 105 -1.59 -4.25 18.62
N VAL A 106 -2.23 -3.10 18.75
CA VAL A 106 -2.37 -2.37 20.01
C VAL A 106 -3.84 -1.97 20.25
N PRO A 107 -4.27 -1.83 21.51
CA PRO A 107 -5.61 -1.36 21.85
C PRO A 107 -5.78 0.12 21.48
N ASP A 108 -7.03 0.57 21.45
CA ASP A 108 -7.44 1.97 21.25
C ASP A 108 -7.14 2.86 22.49
N GLU A 109 -5.88 2.86 22.93
CA GLU A 109 -5.41 3.61 24.09
C GLU A 109 -4.24 4.53 23.72
N VAL A 110 -4.42 5.83 23.94
CA VAL A 110 -3.45 6.89 23.58
C VAL A 110 -2.03 6.56 24.04
N ALA A 111 -1.86 6.20 25.32
CA ALA A 111 -0.54 5.96 25.89
C ALA A 111 0.17 4.76 25.25
N THR A 112 -0.57 3.68 25.01
CA THR A 112 -0.05 2.45 24.40
C THR A 112 0.33 2.68 22.94
N ILE A 113 -0.55 3.33 22.16
CA ILE A 113 -0.26 3.69 20.76
C ILE A 113 0.94 4.64 20.68
N ALA A 114 1.01 5.66 21.54
CA ALA A 114 2.10 6.64 21.55
C ALA A 114 3.46 6.02 21.86
N ALA A 115 3.51 5.08 22.81
CA ALA A 115 4.73 4.35 23.14
C ALA A 115 5.22 3.51 21.96
N GLU A 116 4.32 2.80 21.26
CA GLU A 116 4.68 1.98 20.10
C GLU A 116 5.11 2.85 18.92
N ILE A 117 4.43 3.98 18.67
CA ILE A 117 4.84 4.97 17.66
C ILE A 117 6.25 5.50 17.94
N THR A 118 6.53 5.87 19.19
CA THR A 118 7.87 6.38 19.58
C THR A 118 8.95 5.34 19.31
N SER A 119 8.70 4.09 19.71
CA SER A 119 9.59 2.96 19.47
C SER A 119 9.81 2.70 17.98
N PHE A 120 8.73 2.69 17.19
CA PHE A 120 8.78 2.37 15.76
C PHE A 120 9.42 3.49 14.94
N SER A 121 9.06 4.74 15.21
CA SER A 121 9.53 5.91 14.48
C SER A 121 11.05 6.06 14.55
N SER A 122 11.67 5.69 15.69
CA SER A 122 13.11 5.71 15.87
C SER A 122 13.86 4.57 15.15
N ARG A 123 13.17 3.47 14.80
CA ARG A 123 13.79 2.23 14.31
C ARG A 123 13.59 1.98 12.82
N PHE A 124 12.52 2.49 12.23
CA PHE A 124 12.12 2.18 10.86
C PHE A 124 12.06 3.42 9.98
N THR A 125 12.29 3.25 8.68
CA THR A 125 12.22 4.36 7.72
C THR A 125 10.79 4.91 7.62
N HIS A 126 9.80 4.02 7.54
CA HIS A 126 8.38 4.37 7.55
C HIS A 126 7.64 3.64 8.68
N VAL A 127 6.69 4.33 9.30
CA VAL A 127 5.73 3.73 10.23
C VAL A 127 4.35 3.93 9.65
N LEU A 128 3.60 2.85 9.47
CA LEU A 128 2.23 2.91 8.99
C LEU A 128 1.32 2.52 10.15
N THR A 129 0.39 3.39 10.54
CA THR A 129 -0.71 3.00 11.42
C THR A 129 -1.92 2.65 10.58
N ALA A 130 -2.76 1.72 11.04
CA ALA A 130 -4.06 1.44 10.44
C ALA A 130 -5.11 1.30 11.53
N GLY A 131 -6.09 2.22 11.55
CA GLY A 131 -7.14 2.26 12.58
C GLY A 131 -7.06 3.45 13.52
N GLY A 132 -8.13 3.67 14.29
CA GLY A 132 -8.24 4.73 15.30
C GLY A 132 -8.19 6.17 14.76
N ILE A 133 -8.61 6.41 13.50
CA ILE A 133 -8.62 7.75 12.88
C ILE A 133 -10.01 8.19 12.39
N GLY A 134 -11.07 7.49 12.77
CA GLY A 134 -12.43 7.90 12.49
C GLY A 134 -12.95 9.00 13.43
N PRO A 135 -14.26 9.29 13.36
CA PRO A 135 -14.87 10.35 14.14
C PRO A 135 -15.28 9.92 15.57
N THR A 136 -15.18 8.65 15.94
CA THR A 136 -15.72 8.16 17.22
C THR A 136 -14.76 8.43 18.38
N HIS A 137 -15.22 8.19 19.62
CA HIS A 137 -14.48 8.57 20.83
C HIS A 137 -13.25 7.70 21.06
N ASP A 138 -13.31 6.44 20.63
CA ASP A 138 -12.24 5.44 20.61
C ASP A 138 -11.22 5.65 19.49
N ASP A 139 -11.52 6.47 18.46
CA ASP A 139 -10.56 6.81 17.41
C ASP A 139 -9.48 7.79 17.92
N VAL A 140 -8.43 7.29 18.57
CA VAL A 140 -7.47 8.13 19.31
C VAL A 140 -6.04 8.19 18.73
N THR A 141 -5.86 7.75 17.48
CA THR A 141 -4.52 7.63 16.87
C THR A 141 -3.88 9.01 16.61
N PHE A 142 -4.64 10.06 16.30
CA PHE A 142 -4.08 11.42 16.15
C PHE A 142 -3.56 11.96 17.49
N GLU A 143 -4.33 11.79 18.56
CA GLU A 143 -3.96 12.11 19.94
C GLU A 143 -2.69 11.36 20.34
N ALA A 144 -2.60 10.08 20.00
CA ALA A 144 -1.43 9.26 20.31
C ALA A 144 -0.17 9.71 19.55
N VAL A 145 -0.29 10.08 18.27
CA VAL A 145 0.82 10.65 17.49
C VAL A 145 1.26 11.98 18.09
N ALA A 146 0.31 12.84 18.47
CA ALA A 146 0.62 14.10 19.16
C ALA A 146 1.39 13.85 20.45
N GLN A 147 0.93 12.91 21.29
CA GLN A 147 1.62 12.54 22.53
C GLN A 147 3.02 11.95 22.27
N ALA A 148 3.18 11.08 21.27
CA ALA A 148 4.46 10.46 20.93
C ALA A 148 5.54 11.49 20.54
N PHE A 149 5.12 12.60 19.93
CA PHE A 149 6.03 13.62 19.42
C PHE A 149 6.05 14.92 20.23
N GLY A 150 5.28 15.00 21.31
CA GLY A 150 5.18 16.18 22.18
C GLY A 150 4.52 17.36 21.47
N GLU A 151 3.50 17.10 20.66
CA GLU A 151 2.80 18.11 19.87
C GLU A 151 1.39 18.40 20.40
N GLU A 152 0.86 19.57 20.05
CA GLU A 152 -0.55 19.89 20.26
C GLU A 152 -1.38 19.45 19.05
N LEU A 153 -2.61 18.99 19.30
CA LEU A 153 -3.62 18.85 18.25
C LEU A 153 -4.20 20.22 17.88
N LYS A 154 -4.26 20.51 16.58
CA LYS A 154 -4.82 21.74 16.05
C LYS A 154 -5.74 21.45 14.88
N PRO A 155 -6.83 22.22 14.72
CA PRO A 155 -7.64 22.13 13.51
C PRO A 155 -6.81 22.51 12.29
N HIS A 156 -6.76 21.65 11.27
CA HIS A 156 -6.11 21.94 10.01
C HIS A 156 -7.12 22.54 9.00
N PRO A 157 -6.90 23.76 8.48
CA PRO A 157 -7.88 24.44 7.62
C PRO A 157 -8.28 23.63 6.37
N GLU A 158 -7.32 22.96 5.72
CA GLU A 158 -7.63 22.12 4.56
C GLU A 158 -8.48 20.90 4.91
N LEU A 159 -8.27 20.28 6.06
CA LEU A 159 -9.10 19.14 6.51
C LEU A 159 -10.52 19.62 6.83
N GLN A 160 -10.66 20.76 7.50
CA GLN A 160 -11.98 21.36 7.73
C GLN A 160 -12.72 21.65 6.43
N ALA A 161 -12.01 22.19 5.42
CA ALA A 161 -12.59 22.43 4.10
C ALA A 161 -12.99 21.11 3.40
N ALA A 162 -12.13 20.08 3.47
CA ALA A 162 -12.42 18.77 2.90
C ALA A 162 -13.64 18.09 3.55
N ILE A 163 -13.74 18.12 4.88
CA ILE A 163 -14.88 17.59 5.64
C ILE A 163 -16.17 18.31 5.25
N LYS A 164 -16.14 19.65 5.20
CA LYS A 164 -17.29 20.45 4.77
C LYS A 164 -17.70 20.12 3.33
N ALA A 165 -16.75 19.95 2.42
CA ALA A 165 -17.02 19.58 1.03
C ALA A 165 -17.57 18.15 0.87
N LEU A 166 -17.30 17.27 1.83
CA LEU A 166 -17.86 15.92 1.90
C LEU A 166 -19.25 15.88 2.53
N GLY A 167 -19.71 16.96 3.18
CA GLY A 167 -20.96 16.99 3.93
C GLY A 167 -20.91 16.18 5.23
N GLY A 168 -19.70 16.01 5.80
CA GLY A 168 -19.51 15.26 7.03
C GLY A 168 -19.91 16.06 8.26
N GLU A 169 -21.18 15.99 8.67
CA GLU A 169 -21.60 16.46 10.00
C GLU A 169 -21.06 15.50 11.08
N GLY A 170 -20.47 16.03 12.16
CA GLY A 170 -19.90 15.21 13.24
C GLY A 170 -18.48 14.68 12.97
N TRP A 171 -17.83 15.16 11.90
CA TRP A 171 -16.47 14.75 11.51
C TRP A 171 -15.40 15.76 11.92
N GLU A 172 -15.74 16.75 12.77
CA GLU A 172 -14.85 17.84 13.16
C GLU A 172 -13.54 17.33 13.78
N LYS A 173 -13.60 16.20 14.50
CA LYS A 173 -12.45 15.50 15.08
C LYS A 173 -11.39 15.15 14.03
N LEU A 174 -11.79 14.78 12.81
CA LEU A 174 -10.87 14.43 11.72
C LEU A 174 -10.00 15.61 11.26
N SER A 175 -10.37 16.84 11.63
CA SER A 175 -9.56 18.03 11.35
C SER A 175 -8.52 18.33 12.42
N LEU A 176 -8.64 17.73 13.62
CA LEU A 176 -7.72 17.92 14.73
C LEU A 176 -6.53 16.98 14.55
N VAL A 177 -5.42 17.53 14.05
CA VAL A 177 -4.20 16.76 13.76
C VAL A 177 -3.00 17.37 14.48
N PRO A 178 -1.92 16.61 14.69
CA PRO A 178 -0.70 17.15 15.30
C PRO A 178 -0.16 18.35 14.51
N SER A 179 0.39 19.33 15.22
CA SER A 179 0.80 20.62 14.66
C SER A 179 1.75 20.54 13.44
N SER A 180 2.56 19.49 13.33
CA SER A 180 3.51 19.28 12.22
C SER A 180 2.98 18.35 11.12
N ALA A 181 1.68 18.03 11.14
CA ALA A 181 1.05 17.16 10.17
C ALA A 181 1.24 17.65 8.73
N CYS A 182 1.55 16.70 7.84
CA CYS A 182 1.58 16.89 6.40
C CYS A 182 0.41 16.13 5.76
N LEU A 183 -0.20 16.74 4.74
CA LEU A 183 -1.33 16.19 4.00
C LEU A 183 -0.86 15.67 2.64
N HIS A 184 -1.18 14.42 2.32
CA HIS A 184 -0.82 13.78 1.06
C HIS A 184 -2.08 13.49 0.25
N TYR A 185 -2.18 14.13 -0.91
CA TYR A 185 -3.23 13.86 -1.88
C TYR A 185 -2.72 12.89 -2.94
N GLY A 186 -3.44 11.79 -3.10
CA GLY A 186 -3.20 10.80 -4.13
C GLY A 186 -4.33 10.78 -5.15
N THR A 187 -4.16 9.94 -6.16
CA THR A 187 -5.21 9.69 -7.17
C THR A 187 -5.81 8.32 -6.91
N ASP A 188 -7.14 8.23 -6.86
CA ASP A 188 -7.83 6.96 -6.73
C ASP A 188 -7.54 6.09 -7.97
N PRO A 189 -6.90 4.91 -7.80
CA PRO A 189 -6.57 4.05 -8.92
C PRO A 189 -7.80 3.48 -9.63
N GLN A 190 -8.98 3.48 -8.99
CA GLN A 190 -10.21 2.95 -9.59
C GLN A 190 -10.92 4.00 -10.45
N THR A 191 -10.91 5.26 -10.03
CA THR A 191 -11.68 6.33 -10.69
C THR A 191 -10.81 7.31 -11.48
N GLY A 192 -9.50 7.35 -11.21
CA GLY A 192 -8.57 8.33 -11.79
C GLY A 192 -8.72 9.75 -11.24
N HIS A 193 -9.62 9.96 -10.26
CA HIS A 193 -9.84 11.26 -9.64
C HIS A 193 -8.96 11.44 -8.38
N PRO A 194 -8.55 12.68 -8.06
CA PRO A 194 -7.88 12.96 -6.80
C PRO A 194 -8.72 12.56 -5.58
N PHE A 195 -8.09 12.09 -4.52
CA PHE A 195 -8.78 11.86 -3.25
C PHE A 195 -9.38 13.16 -2.71
N ARG A 196 -10.62 13.07 -2.24
CA ARG A 196 -11.32 14.20 -1.61
C ARG A 196 -10.87 14.46 -0.17
N PHE A 197 -10.17 13.49 0.43
CA PHE A 197 -9.61 13.57 1.78
C PHE A 197 -8.17 13.04 1.74
N PRO A 198 -7.18 13.75 2.30
CA PRO A 198 -5.78 13.36 2.21
C PRO A 198 -5.40 12.28 3.22
N LEU A 199 -4.29 11.58 2.94
CA LEU A 199 -3.59 10.82 3.98
C LEU A 199 -2.80 11.80 4.85
N VAL A 200 -2.93 11.69 6.17
CA VAL A 200 -2.15 12.51 7.12
C VAL A 200 -0.87 11.77 7.51
N SER A 201 0.24 12.50 7.60
CA SER A 201 1.48 11.98 8.18
C SER A 201 2.10 12.96 9.16
N VAL A 202 2.83 12.46 10.15
CA VAL A 202 3.66 13.25 11.05
C VAL A 202 5.03 12.62 11.11
N ARG A 203 6.08 13.38 10.76
CA ARG A 203 7.44 12.84 10.59
C ARG A 203 7.43 11.65 9.61
N ASN A 204 7.87 10.47 10.05
CA ASN A 204 7.85 9.23 9.26
C ASN A 204 6.64 8.32 9.55
N VAL A 205 5.61 8.82 10.24
CA VAL A 205 4.40 8.08 10.61
C VAL A 205 3.25 8.47 9.69
N TYR A 206 2.67 7.50 9.00
CA TYR A 206 1.57 7.66 8.05
C TYR A 206 0.30 7.01 8.60
N LEU A 207 -0.79 7.77 8.71
CA LEU A 207 -1.99 7.35 9.42
C LEU A 207 -3.08 6.87 8.46
N PHE A 208 -3.21 5.55 8.30
CA PHE A 208 -4.21 4.94 7.43
C PHE A 208 -5.52 4.63 8.16
N PRO A 209 -6.67 4.64 7.44
CA PRO A 209 -7.93 4.19 8.00
C PRO A 209 -7.91 2.69 8.31
N GLY A 210 -8.67 2.27 9.31
CA GLY A 210 -8.80 0.84 9.68
C GLY A 210 -9.64 0.03 8.68
N ILE A 211 -10.54 0.68 7.93
CA ILE A 211 -11.40 0.02 6.94
C ILE A 211 -10.56 -0.51 5.77
N PRO A 212 -10.53 -1.83 5.50
CA PRO A 212 -9.60 -2.41 4.52
C PRO A 212 -9.74 -1.86 3.10
N GLU A 213 -10.96 -1.61 2.64
CA GLU A 213 -11.18 -1.07 1.30
C GLU A 213 -10.62 0.35 1.13
N LEU A 214 -10.79 1.20 2.16
CA LEU A 214 -10.25 2.55 2.15
C LEU A 214 -8.73 2.53 2.21
N LEU A 215 -8.15 1.73 3.09
CA LEU A 215 -6.71 1.58 3.22
C LEU A 215 -6.09 1.16 1.88
N ARG A 216 -6.69 0.16 1.20
CA ARG A 216 -6.22 -0.33 -0.11
C ARG A 216 -6.26 0.76 -1.17
N ARG A 217 -7.34 1.54 -1.23
CA ARG A 217 -7.46 2.67 -2.16
C ARG A 217 -6.39 3.72 -1.88
N VAL A 218 -6.28 4.18 -0.64
CA VAL A 218 -5.34 5.25 -0.23
C VAL A 218 -3.89 4.84 -0.51
N LEU A 219 -3.45 3.66 -0.07
CA LEU A 219 -2.10 3.19 -0.37
C LEU A 219 -1.88 3.00 -1.86
N GLY A 220 -2.89 2.50 -2.58
CA GLY A 220 -2.85 2.34 -4.03
C GLY A 220 -2.58 3.66 -4.78
N GLY A 221 -3.23 4.75 -4.36
CA GLY A 221 -3.04 6.08 -4.95
C GLY A 221 -1.78 6.82 -4.49
N LEU A 222 -1.13 6.35 -3.42
CA LEU A 222 0.02 6.99 -2.78
C LEU A 222 1.27 6.10 -2.75
N LYS A 223 1.35 5.07 -3.60
CA LYS A 223 2.50 4.15 -3.67
C LYS A 223 3.84 4.86 -3.82
N HIS A 224 3.87 5.98 -4.56
CA HIS A 224 5.07 6.77 -4.80
C HIS A 224 5.74 7.29 -3.52
N LEU A 225 4.99 7.45 -2.41
CA LEU A 225 5.54 7.86 -1.12
C LEU A 225 6.45 6.80 -0.49
N PHE A 226 6.26 5.53 -0.87
CA PHE A 226 6.97 4.38 -0.29
C PHE A 226 7.84 3.65 -1.31
N GLN A 227 7.85 4.08 -2.58
CA GLN A 227 8.57 3.38 -3.63
C GLN A 227 10.09 3.48 -3.41
N ASN A 228 10.73 2.32 -3.29
CA ASN A 228 12.16 2.16 -3.29
C ASN A 228 12.56 1.37 -4.55
N THR A 229 13.02 2.08 -5.59
CA THR A 229 13.43 1.45 -6.85
C THR A 229 14.80 0.79 -6.79
N ALA A 230 15.58 1.03 -5.73
CA ALA A 230 16.91 0.45 -5.56
C ALA A 230 16.88 -1.01 -5.10
N VAL A 231 15.73 -1.48 -4.58
CA VAL A 231 15.57 -2.85 -4.08
C VAL A 231 14.38 -3.50 -4.79
N GLN A 232 14.60 -4.70 -5.30
CA GLN A 232 13.53 -5.58 -5.79
C GLN A 232 13.58 -6.87 -5.00
N PHE A 233 12.41 -7.37 -4.61
CA PHE A 233 12.33 -8.67 -3.95
C PHE A 233 11.83 -9.69 -4.95
N HIS A 234 12.62 -10.75 -5.11
CA HIS A 234 12.32 -11.87 -5.96
C HIS A 234 11.89 -13.05 -5.07
N SER A 235 10.87 -13.78 -5.51
CA SER A 235 10.33 -14.93 -4.80
C SER A 235 10.01 -16.06 -5.77
N LYS A 236 10.37 -17.29 -5.42
CA LYS A 236 9.99 -18.50 -6.14
C LYS A 236 9.37 -19.50 -5.17
N GLU A 237 8.32 -20.18 -5.62
CA GLU A 237 7.66 -21.22 -4.83
C GLU A 237 7.92 -22.59 -5.47
N LEU A 238 8.12 -23.59 -4.62
CA LEU A 238 8.23 -25.00 -5.02
C LEU A 238 7.25 -25.82 -4.20
N TYR A 239 6.71 -26.87 -4.81
CA TYR A 239 5.75 -27.74 -4.19
C TYR A 239 6.32 -29.16 -4.17
N VAL A 240 6.36 -29.76 -2.99
CA VAL A 240 7.06 -31.02 -2.73
C VAL A 240 6.09 -32.04 -2.17
N ALA A 241 5.93 -33.17 -2.86
CA ALA A 241 5.16 -34.35 -2.44
C ALA A 241 6.01 -35.30 -1.57
N ALA A 242 6.68 -34.75 -0.55
CA ALA A 242 7.45 -35.51 0.43
C ALA A 242 7.28 -34.87 1.81
N ALA A 243 7.40 -35.69 2.86
CA ALA A 243 7.29 -35.21 4.24
C ALA A 243 8.41 -34.22 4.58
N GLU A 244 8.07 -33.17 5.33
CA GLU A 244 9.03 -32.12 5.73
C GLU A 244 10.27 -32.69 6.41
N SER A 245 10.10 -33.69 7.29
CA SER A 245 11.20 -34.36 7.99
C SER A 245 12.22 -35.02 7.06
N SER A 246 11.80 -35.47 5.88
CA SER A 246 12.69 -36.12 4.91
C SER A 246 13.52 -35.12 4.11
N ILE A 247 13.02 -33.90 3.93
CA ILE A 247 13.69 -32.85 3.16
C ILE A 247 14.40 -31.83 4.05
N ALA A 248 14.07 -31.74 5.34
CA ALA A 248 14.64 -30.77 6.28
C ALA A 248 16.19 -30.73 6.30
N PRO A 249 16.94 -31.85 6.25
CA PRO A 249 18.40 -31.81 6.16
C PRO A 249 18.91 -31.11 4.89
N ILE A 250 18.28 -31.38 3.74
CA ILE A 250 18.62 -30.76 2.45
C ILE A 250 18.36 -29.25 2.50
N LEU A 251 17.25 -28.84 3.12
CA LEU A 251 16.90 -27.43 3.27
C LEU A 251 17.90 -26.70 4.19
N ALA A 252 18.35 -27.35 5.26
CA ALA A 252 19.36 -26.81 6.17
C ALA A 252 20.72 -26.63 5.47
N GLU A 253 21.14 -27.62 4.68
CA GLU A 253 22.35 -27.53 3.85
C GLU A 253 22.26 -26.41 2.82
N ALA A 254 21.12 -26.31 2.11
CA ALA A 254 20.87 -25.21 1.18
C ALA A 254 20.95 -23.84 1.87
N GLN A 255 20.26 -23.67 2.99
CA GLN A 255 20.26 -22.40 3.73
C GLN A 255 21.66 -22.03 4.25
N ALA A 256 22.46 -23.02 4.67
CA ALA A 256 23.85 -22.81 5.07
C ALA A 256 24.74 -22.41 3.87
N HIS A 257 24.50 -23.00 2.69
CA HIS A 257 25.26 -22.70 1.47
C HIS A 257 24.98 -21.28 0.94
N PHE A 258 23.71 -20.89 0.81
CA PHE A 258 23.33 -19.58 0.26
C PHE A 258 23.38 -18.45 1.30
N GLY A 259 23.34 -18.79 2.59
CA GLY A 259 23.51 -17.85 3.70
C GLY A 259 22.55 -16.66 3.63
N ARG A 260 23.08 -15.43 3.69
CA ARG A 260 22.26 -14.21 3.70
C ARG A 260 21.74 -13.79 2.32
N ARG A 261 22.24 -14.40 1.23
CA ARG A 261 21.81 -14.07 -0.14
C ARG A 261 20.41 -14.60 -0.45
N LEU A 262 19.94 -15.59 0.31
CA LEU A 262 18.66 -16.25 0.08
C LEU A 262 18.03 -16.68 1.40
N CYS A 263 16.73 -16.46 1.53
CA CYS A 263 15.91 -16.97 2.61
C CYS A 263 15.08 -18.13 2.08
N LEU A 264 15.19 -19.29 2.74
CA LEU A 264 14.41 -20.47 2.42
C LEU A 264 13.38 -20.73 3.52
N GLY A 265 12.12 -20.89 3.13
CA GLY A 265 11.01 -21.25 4.03
C GLY A 265 10.39 -22.59 3.62
N SER A 266 9.92 -23.35 4.62
CA SER A 266 9.11 -24.55 4.43
C SER A 266 7.77 -24.42 5.15
N TYR A 267 6.70 -24.82 4.47
CA TYR A 267 5.32 -24.71 4.96
C TYR A 267 4.58 -26.02 4.65
N PRO A 268 4.42 -26.91 5.63
CA PRO A 268 3.61 -28.11 5.49
C PRO A 268 2.15 -27.77 5.22
N ASP A 269 1.53 -28.54 4.33
CA ASP A 269 0.10 -28.43 4.02
C ASP A 269 -0.54 -29.82 4.16
N TRP A 270 -1.21 -30.01 5.29
CA TRP A 270 -1.86 -31.27 5.66
C TRP A 270 -3.21 -31.46 4.95
N GLY A 271 -3.76 -30.41 4.32
CA GLY A 271 -5.03 -30.45 3.62
C GLY A 271 -4.89 -30.68 2.11
N SER A 272 -3.68 -30.52 1.58
CA SER A 272 -3.41 -30.69 0.15
C SER A 272 -3.25 -32.17 -0.22
N ASN A 273 -3.98 -32.60 -1.25
CA ASN A 273 -3.80 -33.91 -1.88
C ASN A 273 -2.72 -33.90 -2.97
N TYR A 274 -2.15 -32.74 -3.30
CA TYR A 274 -1.24 -32.55 -4.43
C TYR A 274 0.23 -32.44 -4.02
N TYR A 275 0.50 -31.82 -2.87
CA TYR A 275 1.83 -31.65 -2.29
C TYR A 275 1.73 -31.74 -0.77
N GLN A 276 2.84 -32.04 -0.09
CA GLN A 276 2.90 -32.08 1.37
C GLN A 276 3.57 -30.84 1.96
N VAL A 277 4.53 -30.26 1.25
CA VAL A 277 5.26 -29.08 1.70
C VAL A 277 5.37 -28.06 0.56
N LYS A 278 5.03 -26.81 0.85
CA LYS A 278 5.36 -25.65 0.02
C LYS A 278 6.69 -25.07 0.50
N LEU A 279 7.65 -24.94 -0.41
CA LEU A 279 8.89 -24.22 -0.16
C LEU A 279 8.82 -22.83 -0.78
N THR A 280 9.35 -21.84 -0.09
CA THR A 280 9.51 -20.48 -0.61
C THR A 280 10.99 -20.11 -0.61
N LEU A 281 11.43 -19.53 -1.72
CA LEU A 281 12.76 -18.99 -1.89
C LEU A 281 12.62 -17.48 -2.07
N ASP A 282 13.27 -16.69 -1.23
CA ASP A 282 13.20 -15.24 -1.28
C ASP A 282 14.60 -14.62 -1.32
N SER A 283 14.82 -13.68 -2.22
CA SER A 283 16.09 -12.95 -2.35
C SER A 283 15.87 -11.52 -2.86
N GLU A 284 16.87 -10.66 -2.67
CA GLU A 284 16.96 -9.34 -3.31
C GLU A 284 17.65 -9.40 -4.69
N GLU A 285 18.19 -10.58 -5.06
CA GLU A 285 18.86 -10.85 -6.32
C GLU A 285 18.21 -12.07 -7.00
N GLU A 286 18.18 -12.08 -8.34
CA GLU A 286 17.60 -13.20 -9.08
C GLU A 286 18.55 -14.41 -9.16
N GLU A 287 19.85 -14.19 -9.28
CA GLU A 287 20.87 -15.25 -9.43
C GLU A 287 20.85 -16.29 -8.28
N PRO A 288 20.87 -15.92 -6.98
CA PRO A 288 20.81 -16.90 -5.89
C PRO A 288 19.55 -17.78 -5.91
N LEU A 289 18.43 -17.24 -6.41
CA LEU A 289 17.19 -18.01 -6.52
C LEU A 289 17.29 -19.10 -7.57
N GLU A 290 17.93 -18.81 -8.70
CA GLU A 290 18.11 -19.79 -9.78
C GLU A 290 19.10 -20.88 -9.37
N GLU A 291 20.21 -20.49 -8.74
CA GLU A 291 21.19 -21.43 -8.19
C GLU A 291 20.55 -22.34 -7.14
N CYS A 292 19.77 -21.79 -6.21
CA CYS A 292 19.10 -22.56 -5.17
C CYS A 292 18.00 -23.46 -5.73
N LEU A 293 17.25 -22.98 -6.72
CA LEU A 293 16.26 -23.79 -7.42
C LEU A 293 16.91 -25.00 -8.11
N ALA A 294 18.03 -24.79 -8.81
CA ALA A 294 18.80 -25.88 -9.42
C ALA A 294 19.34 -26.85 -8.37
N TYR A 295 19.89 -26.34 -7.27
CA TYR A 295 20.36 -27.14 -6.15
C TYR A 295 19.25 -28.02 -5.57
N LEU A 296 18.10 -27.44 -5.23
CA LEU A 296 16.97 -28.19 -4.66
C LEU A 296 16.41 -29.21 -5.65
N THR A 297 16.33 -28.87 -6.93
CA THR A 297 15.87 -29.82 -7.96
C THR A 297 16.79 -31.03 -8.09
N ALA A 298 18.10 -30.86 -7.87
CA ALA A 298 19.07 -31.95 -7.93
C ALA A 298 19.10 -32.82 -6.65
N HIS A 299 18.81 -32.24 -5.48
CA HIS A 299 18.99 -32.92 -4.19
C HIS A 299 17.69 -33.42 -3.56
N LEU A 300 16.53 -32.84 -3.91
CA LEU A 300 15.24 -33.32 -3.42
C LEU A 300 14.96 -34.76 -3.94
N PRO A 301 14.13 -35.54 -3.21
CA PRO A 301 13.77 -36.90 -3.63
C PRO A 301 13.25 -36.93 -5.08
N LYS A 302 13.75 -37.87 -5.89
CA LYS A 302 13.37 -37.94 -7.30
C LYS A 302 11.86 -38.09 -7.45
N GLY A 303 11.27 -37.22 -8.28
CA GLY A 303 9.83 -37.20 -8.52
C GLY A 303 8.98 -36.56 -7.41
N SER A 304 9.60 -36.00 -6.36
CA SER A 304 8.83 -35.30 -5.31
C SER A 304 8.42 -33.89 -5.71
N LEU A 305 9.10 -33.26 -6.66
CA LEU A 305 8.70 -31.94 -7.15
C LEU A 305 7.46 -32.08 -8.02
N VAL A 306 6.40 -31.38 -7.61
CA VAL A 306 5.11 -31.40 -8.31
C VAL A 306 4.83 -30.05 -8.97
N PRO A 307 4.43 -30.04 -10.25
CA PRO A 307 3.97 -28.82 -10.89
C PRO A 307 2.61 -28.46 -10.29
N TYR A 308 2.59 -27.49 -9.39
CA TYR A 308 1.37 -27.00 -8.78
C TYR A 308 1.22 -25.51 -9.05
N MET A 309 0.10 -25.15 -9.68
CA MET A 309 -0.30 -23.77 -9.90
C MET A 309 -1.54 -23.49 -9.06
N PRO A 310 -1.42 -22.75 -7.94
CA PRO A 310 -2.59 -22.31 -7.20
C PRO A 310 -3.50 -21.47 -8.12
N ASN A 311 -4.82 -21.67 -8.00
CA ASN A 311 -5.84 -21.00 -8.81
C ASN A 311 -5.67 -21.21 -10.33
N ALA A 312 -5.27 -22.41 -10.76
CA ALA A 312 -5.11 -22.77 -12.17
C ALA A 312 -6.33 -22.40 -13.05
N VAL A 313 -7.55 -22.46 -12.51
CA VAL A 313 -8.77 -22.08 -13.25
C VAL A 313 -8.84 -20.58 -13.53
N GLU A 314 -8.48 -19.75 -12.55
CA GLU A 314 -8.50 -18.29 -12.68
C GLU A 314 -7.37 -17.82 -13.60
N GLN A 315 -6.18 -18.43 -13.49
CA GLN A 315 -5.04 -18.14 -14.37
C GLN A 315 -5.19 -18.72 -15.79
N ALA A 316 -5.87 -19.86 -15.95
CA ALA A 316 -6.16 -20.44 -17.25
C ALA A 316 -7.05 -19.50 -18.09
N SER A 317 -7.99 -18.79 -17.47
CA SER A 317 -8.81 -17.79 -18.18
C SER A 317 -7.92 -16.72 -18.84
N VAL A 318 -6.97 -16.16 -18.09
CA VAL A 318 -6.02 -15.15 -18.56
C VAL A 318 -5.07 -15.72 -19.63
N ALA A 319 -4.60 -16.95 -19.46
CA ALA A 319 -3.74 -17.62 -20.43
C ALA A 319 -4.47 -17.95 -21.74
N VAL A 320 -5.73 -18.40 -21.67
CA VAL A 320 -6.59 -18.66 -22.83
C VAL A 320 -6.90 -17.38 -23.59
N TYR A 321 -7.19 -16.27 -22.88
CA TYR A 321 -7.37 -14.96 -23.52
C TYR A 321 -6.10 -14.48 -24.24
N LYS A 322 -4.92 -14.61 -23.61
CA LYS A 322 -3.63 -14.30 -24.26
C LYS A 322 -3.34 -15.18 -25.48
N LEU A 323 -3.67 -16.47 -25.42
CA LEU A 323 -3.52 -17.39 -26.55
C LEU A 323 -4.46 -17.01 -27.71
N ALA A 324 -5.71 -16.66 -27.41
CA ALA A 324 -6.68 -16.19 -28.40
C ALA A 324 -6.25 -14.86 -29.07
N GLU A 325 -5.65 -13.94 -28.31
CA GLU A 325 -5.11 -12.68 -28.83
C GLU A 325 -3.80 -12.87 -29.64
N SER A 326 -2.99 -13.87 -29.30
CA SER A 326 -1.73 -14.19 -29.99
C SER A 326 -1.89 -14.91 -31.34
N GLY A 327 -3.13 -15.21 -31.76
CA GLY A 327 -3.43 -15.63 -33.13
C GLY A 327 -2.72 -16.91 -33.59
N SER A 328 -2.89 -18.02 -32.88
CA SER A 328 -2.63 -19.33 -33.49
C SER A 328 -3.82 -19.72 -34.36
N LYS A 329 -3.72 -19.46 -35.67
CA LYS A 329 -4.56 -20.14 -36.68
C LYS A 329 -4.33 -21.64 -36.52
N CYS A 330 -5.31 -22.36 -36.00
CA CYS A 330 -5.37 -23.81 -36.17
C CYS A 330 -5.36 -24.09 -37.68
N LEU A 331 -4.26 -24.66 -38.16
CA LEU A 331 -4.20 -25.30 -39.47
C LEU A 331 -5.13 -26.52 -39.41
N THR A 332 -6.31 -26.39 -40.00
CA THR A 332 -7.13 -27.55 -40.39
C THR A 332 -6.68 -27.97 -41.78
N ASP A 333 -5.83 -28.98 -41.86
CA ASP A 333 -5.64 -29.77 -43.08
C ASP A 333 -6.72 -30.86 -43.10
N HIS A 334 -7.67 -30.73 -44.03
CA HIS A 334 -8.44 -31.84 -44.61
C HIS A 334 -8.84 -31.51 -46.04
#